data_AF-A0A6B2UYH8-F1
#
_entry.id   AF-A0A6B2UYH8-F1
#
_cell.length_a   1.000
_cell.length_b   1.000
_cell.length_c   1.000
_cell.angle_alpha   90.00
_cell.angle_beta   90.00
_cell.angle_gamma   90.00
#
_symmetry.space_group_name_H-M   'P 1'
#
loop_
_entity.id
_entity.type
_entity.pdbx_description
1 polymer ?
#
loop_
_entity_poly.entity_id
_entity_poly.type
_entity_poly.pdbx_seq_one_letter_code
_entity_poly.pdbx_strand_id
1 'polypeptide(L)' 'VGYATCSPHLAETRAVVDDLLKQFPDTELIDARPLLPGVGALGDGPDVQLWPHLHGTDAMYLALIRRTA' A
#
# COMPACT_ATOMS: atom_id res chain seq x y z
N VAL A 1 1.85 -2.12 11.06
CA VAL A 1 2.31 -3.22 10.19
C VAL A 1 2.48 -2.68 8.79
N GLY A 2 3.54 -3.04 8.08
CA GLY A 2 3.71 -2.74 6.66
C GLY A 2 3.52 -3.99 5.83
N TYR A 3 2.61 -3.96 4.86
CA TYR A 3 2.43 -5.00 3.85
C TYR A 3 3.02 -4.51 2.53
N ALA A 4 3.92 -5.30 1.93
CA ALA A 4 4.58 -4.94 0.69
C ALA A 4 4.77 -6.15 -0.22
N THR A 5 4.72 -5.91 -1.52
CA THR A 5 4.97 -6.91 -2.56
C THR A 5 5.59 -6.24 -3.79
N CYS A 6 6.29 -7.00 -4.64
CA CYS A 6 6.77 -6.58 -5.96
C CYS A 6 5.82 -7.00 -7.09
N SER A 7 4.62 -7.50 -6.75
CA SER A 7 3.61 -7.85 -7.74
C SER A 7 2.69 -6.65 -8.04
N PRO A 8 2.40 -6.36 -9.32
CA PRO A 8 1.37 -5.41 -9.70
C PRO A 8 -0.04 -6.03 -9.72
N HIS A 9 -0.20 -7.33 -9.46
CA HIS A 9 -1.51 -7.97 -9.52
C HIS A 9 -2.39 -7.52 -8.35
N LEU A 10 -3.63 -7.12 -8.64
CA LEU A 10 -4.58 -6.66 -7.62
C LEU A 10 -4.83 -7.69 -6.52
N ALA A 11 -4.82 -8.98 -6.89
CA ALA A 11 -4.98 -10.10 -5.97
C ALA A 11 -3.84 -10.23 -4.94
N GLU A 12 -2.70 -9.60 -5.19
CA GLU A 12 -1.52 -9.61 -4.30
C GLU A 12 -1.29 -8.23 -3.64
N THR A 13 -2.15 -7.24 -3.90
CA THR A 13 -2.00 -5.86 -3.43
C THR A 13 -3.24 -5.41 -2.66
N ARG A 14 -4.03 -4.50 -3.24
CA ARG A 14 -5.19 -3.90 -2.58
C ARG A 14 -6.25 -4.93 -2.18
N ALA A 15 -6.45 -5.99 -2.96
CA ALA A 15 -7.43 -7.02 -2.59
C ALA A 15 -7.08 -7.71 -1.26
N VAL A 16 -5.78 -7.98 -1.02
CA VAL A 16 -5.31 -8.57 0.25
C VAL A 16 -5.57 -7.62 1.42
N VAL A 17 -5.32 -6.33 1.22
CA VAL A 17 -5.53 -5.30 2.23
C VAL A 17 -7.02 -5.13 2.53
N ASP A 18 -7.86 -5.05 1.51
CA ASP A 18 -9.31 -4.92 1.66
C ASP A 18 -9.92 -6.10 2.43
N ASP A 19 -9.46 -7.32 2.14
CA ASP A 19 -9.93 -8.52 2.83
C ASP A 19 -9.47 -8.56 4.29
N LEU A 20 -8.25 -8.11 4.59
CA LEU A 20 -7.77 -7.94 5.95
C LEU A 20 -8.63 -6.94 6.73
N LEU A 21 -8.92 -5.76 6.18
CA LEU A 21 -9.74 -4.75 6.86
C LEU A 21 -11.16 -5.23 7.14
N LYS A 22 -11.75 -6.03 6.22
CA LYS A 22 -13.06 -6.67 6.45
C LYS A 22 -13.01 -7.71 7.57
N GLN A 23 -11.93 -8.48 7.65
CA GLN A 23 -11.76 -9.54 8.64
C GLN A 23 -11.43 -9.00 10.04
N PHE A 24 -10.71 -7.88 10.12
CA PHE A 24 -10.25 -7.27 11.37
C PHE A 24 -10.76 -5.83 11.50
N PRO A 25 -11.99 -5.62 12.03
CA PRO A 25 -12.63 -4.30 12.07
C PRO A 25 -11.90 -3.29 12.95
N ASP A 26 -11.08 -3.73 13.90
CA ASP A 26 -10.23 -2.85 14.74
C ASP A 26 -8.91 -2.46 14.04
N THR A 27 -8.91 -2.41 12.71
CA THR A 27 -7.74 -2.01 11.92
C THR A 27 -8.10 -0.95 10.90
N GLU A 28 -7.14 -0.08 10.61
CA GLU A 28 -7.28 1.01 9.64
C GLU A 28 -6.03 1.15 8.77
N LEU A 29 -6.23 1.69 7.57
CA LEU A 29 -5.14 2.11 6.70
C LEU A 29 -4.58 3.45 7.14
N ILE A 30 -3.25 3.53 7.21
CA ILE A 30 -2.50 4.76 7.37
C ILE A 30 -2.03 5.21 5.98
N ASP A 31 -2.19 6.49 5.69
CA ASP A 31 -1.64 7.09 4.48
C ASP A 31 -0.11 6.97 4.47
N ALA A 32 0.41 6.17 3.54
CA ALA A 32 1.83 5.91 3.38
C ALA A 32 2.54 7.00 2.57
N ARG A 33 1.81 7.84 1.82
CA ARG A 33 2.39 8.86 0.92
C ARG A 33 3.28 9.87 1.64
N PRO A 34 2.92 10.41 2.83
CA PRO A 34 3.79 11.34 3.56
C PRO A 34 5.15 10.76 3.98
N LEU A 35 5.30 9.43 3.98
CA LEU A 35 6.54 8.75 4.34
C LEU A 35 7.51 8.57 3.16
N LEU A 36 7.11 8.98 1.95
CA LEU A 36 7.91 8.89 0.73
C LEU A 36 8.20 10.29 0.16
N PRO A 37 8.91 11.15 0.92
CA PRO A 37 9.19 12.51 0.47
C PRO A 37 10.03 12.49 -0.81
N GLY A 38 9.63 13.30 -1.80
CA GLY A 38 10.32 13.39 -3.09
C GLY A 38 9.93 12.31 -4.10
N VAL A 39 9.05 11.37 -3.75
CA VAL A 39 8.50 10.38 -4.70
C VAL A 39 7.14 10.86 -5.20
N GLY A 40 7.03 11.15 -6.49
CA GLY A 40 5.79 11.55 -7.15
C GLY A 40 4.91 10.36 -7.53
N ALA A 41 3.76 10.62 -8.17
CA ALA A 41 2.92 9.61 -8.81
C ALA A 41 2.58 8.35 -7.98
N LEU A 42 2.39 8.52 -6.67
CA LEU A 42 2.12 7.43 -5.72
C LEU A 42 0.68 6.89 -5.78
N GLY A 43 -0.21 7.53 -6.55
CA GLY A 43 -1.64 7.24 -6.61
C GLY A 43 -2.47 7.99 -5.57
N ASP A 44 -3.76 7.68 -5.53
CA ASP A 44 -4.76 8.39 -4.70
C ASP A 44 -4.69 8.04 -3.21
N GLY A 45 -3.88 7.04 -2.83
CA GLY A 45 -3.73 6.60 -1.45
C GLY A 45 -4.92 5.78 -0.92
N PRO A 46 -4.87 5.40 0.36
CA PRO A 46 -3.79 5.64 1.33
C PRO A 46 -2.57 4.70 1.17
N ASP A 47 -2.72 3.62 0.42
CA ASP A 47 -1.64 2.73 -0.05
C ASP A 47 -0.89 3.35 -1.24
N VAL A 48 0.31 2.83 -1.53
CA VAL A 48 1.14 3.34 -2.63
C VAL A 48 1.47 2.24 -3.63
N GLN A 49 1.40 2.60 -4.91
CA GLN A 49 1.88 1.77 -6.00
C GLN A 49 3.06 2.46 -6.66
N LEU A 50 4.19 1.78 -6.68
CA LEU A 50 5.39 2.18 -7.39
C LEU A 50 5.50 1.43 -8.70
N TRP A 51 6.02 2.09 -9.74
CA TRP A 51 6.11 1.54 -11.09
C TRP A 51 7.54 1.61 -11.61
N PRO A 52 8.01 0.62 -12.41
CA PRO A 52 9.37 0.63 -12.96
C PRO A 52 9.69 1.89 -13.75
N HIS A 53 8.76 2.32 -14.60
CA HIS A 53 8.94 3.45 -15.51
C HIS A 53 8.84 4.83 -14.82
N LEU A 54 8.27 4.91 -13.61
CA LEU A 54 8.15 6.16 -12.86
C LEU A 54 9.17 6.27 -11.73
N HIS A 55 9.47 5.14 -11.08
CA HIS A 55 10.19 5.13 -9.81
C HIS A 55 11.42 4.21 -9.82
N GLY A 56 11.69 3.47 -10.90
CA GLY A 56 12.85 2.58 -11.00
C GLY A 56 12.78 1.35 -10.09
N THR A 57 11.57 0.91 -9.73
CA THR A 57 11.32 -0.26 -8.85
C THR A 57 10.68 -1.42 -9.61
N ASP A 58 10.73 -2.64 -9.08
CA ASP A 58 10.03 -3.81 -9.62
C ASP A 58 8.51 -3.80 -9.32
N ALA A 59 7.79 -2.77 -9.77
CA ALA A 59 6.36 -2.61 -9.56
C ALA A 59 5.88 -2.77 -8.09
N MET A 60 6.60 -2.16 -7.15
CA MET A 60 6.39 -2.36 -5.71
C MET A 60 5.07 -1.75 -5.20
N TYR A 61 4.39 -2.46 -4.32
CA TYR A 61 3.22 -2.00 -3.56
C TYR A 61 3.56 -1.89 -2.07
N LEU A 62 2.99 -0.90 -1.37
CA LEU A 62 3.10 -0.75 0.08
C LEU A 62 1.79 -0.23 0.69
N ALA A 63 1.31 -0.92 1.72
CA ALA A 63 0.22 -0.47 2.58
C ALA A 63 0.67 -0.47 4.06
N LEU A 64 0.24 0.53 4.81
CA LEU A 64 0.49 0.62 6.24
C LEU A 64 -0.82 0.45 6.99
N ILE A 65 -0.85 -0.52 7.90
CA ILE A 65 -2.05 -0.89 8.65
C ILE A 65 -1.75 -0.73 10.14
N ARG A 66 -2.66 -0.11 10.87
CA ARG A 66 -2.60 0.04 12.32
C ARG A 66 -3.82 -0.61 12.96
N ARG A 67 -3.60 -1.26 14.10
CA ARG A 67 -4.68 -1.68 14.99
C ARG A 67 -5.09 -0.50 15.87
N THR A 68 -6.37 -0.25 15.98
CA THR A 68 -6.95 0.89 16.72
C THR A 68 -7.34 0.55 18.16
N ALA A 69 -7.12 -0.70 18.58
CA ALA A 69 -7.34 -1.23 19.92
C ALA A 69 -6.09 -1.94 20.49
#